data_AF-A0A921G3F2-F1
#
_entry.id   AF-A0A921G3F2-F1
#
_cell.length_a   1.000
_cell.length_b   1.000
_cell.length_c   1.000
_cell.angle_alpha   90.00
_cell.angle_beta   90.00
_cell.angle_gamma   90.00
#
_symmetry.space_group_name_H-M   'P 1'
#
loop_
_entity.id
_entity.type
_entity.pdbx_description
1 polymer ?
#
loop_
_entity_poly.entity_id
_entity_poly.type
_entity_poly.pdbx_seq_one_letter_code
_entity_poly.pdbx_strand_id
1 'polypeptide(L)'
;MTEKQIEQLLKDYHWMINSVRIMREGLNEVGGNFTAQYGLEAAMPKAAGGHSDPIYQEFSRREKRWKKISDYEQKIKMVQDNIHLITVDREIEVLHWLLEGKSLRWIGNHMALSDRHIGRIKDTIIRKMSQMSDTSEK
;
A
#
# COMPACT_ATOMS: atom_id res chain seq x y z
N MET A 1 12.19 10.87 3.11
CA MET A 1 11.38 10.38 1.96
C MET A 1 11.17 11.56 1.03
N THR A 2 11.35 11.41 -0.28
CA THR A 2 11.20 12.55 -1.20
C THR A 2 9.72 12.80 -1.51
N GLU A 3 9.35 14.05 -1.80
CA GLU A 3 7.97 14.43 -2.18
C GLU A 3 7.43 13.56 -3.33
N LYS A 4 8.29 13.21 -4.30
CA LYS A 4 7.93 12.33 -5.43
C LYS A 4 7.57 10.91 -4.98
N GLN A 5 8.25 10.39 -3.97
CA GLN A 5 7.94 9.06 -3.42
C GLN A 5 6.59 9.06 -2.72
N ILE A 6 6.26 10.13 -1.99
CA ILE A 6 4.97 10.29 -1.32
C ILE A 6 3.85 10.46 -2.35
N GLU A 7 4.07 11.25 -3.40
CA GLU A 7 3.09 11.39 -4.48
C GLU A 7 2.77 10.04 -5.13
N GLN A 8 3.82 9.25 -5.42
CA GLN A 8 3.64 7.92 -5.99
C GLN A 8 2.92 6.99 -5.00
N LEU A 9 3.29 7.05 -3.73
CA LEU A 9 2.69 6.26 -2.66
C LEU A 9 1.18 6.55 -2.50
N LEU A 10 0.77 7.82 -2.57
CA LEU A 10 -0.64 8.23 -2.51
C LEU A 10 -1.43 7.72 -3.72
N LYS A 11 -0.87 7.81 -4.93
CA LYS A 11 -1.51 7.25 -6.14
C LYS A 11 -1.66 5.73 -6.04
N ASP A 12 -0.66 5.07 -5.49
CA ASP A 12 -0.63 3.63 -5.40
C ASP A 12 -1.46 3.08 -4.23
N TYR A 13 -1.77 3.92 -3.25
CA TYR A 13 -2.39 3.55 -1.99
C TYR A 13 -3.66 2.70 -2.17
N HIS A 14 -4.57 3.16 -3.02
CA HIS A 14 -5.85 2.51 -3.25
C HIS A 14 -5.70 1.07 -3.79
N TRP A 15 -4.85 0.86 -4.81
CA TRP A 15 -4.65 -0.47 -5.37
C TRP A 15 -3.78 -1.36 -4.47
N MET A 16 -2.85 -0.80 -3.70
CA MET A 16 -2.08 -1.53 -2.70
C MET A 16 -2.99 -2.10 -1.61
N ILE A 17 -3.92 -1.31 -1.07
CA ILE A 17 -4.93 -1.79 -0.11
C ILE A 17 -5.75 -2.93 -0.71
N ASN A 18 -6.26 -2.77 -1.93
CA ASN A 18 -7.03 -3.82 -2.60
C ASN A 18 -6.20 -5.10 -2.78
N SER A 19 -4.91 -4.98 -3.09
CA SER A 19 -4.00 -6.12 -3.26
C SER A 19 -3.73 -6.86 -1.95
N VAL A 20 -3.54 -6.12 -0.85
CA VAL A 20 -3.38 -6.71 0.49
C VAL A 20 -4.68 -7.37 0.93
N ARG A 21 -5.83 -6.73 0.69
CA ARG A 21 -7.16 -7.28 1.01
C ARG A 21 -7.42 -8.61 0.31
N ILE A 22 -7.22 -8.68 -1.01
CA ILE A 22 -7.41 -9.92 -1.78
C ILE A 22 -6.51 -11.05 -1.27
N MET A 23 -5.26 -10.75 -0.90
CA MET A 23 -4.38 -11.78 -0.32
C MET A 23 -4.88 -12.27 1.03
N ARG A 24 -5.34 -11.36 1.92
CA ARG A 24 -5.88 -11.73 3.23
C ARG A 24 -7.20 -12.51 3.11
N GLU A 25 -8.05 -12.15 2.16
CA GLU A 25 -9.28 -12.89 1.84
C GLU A 25 -8.94 -14.29 1.32
N GLY A 26 -8.00 -14.43 0.38
CA GLY A 26 -7.55 -15.73 -0.11
C GLY A 26 -6.89 -16.60 0.97
N LEU A 27 -6.27 -16.00 1.99
CA LEU A 27 -5.82 -16.72 3.19
C LEU A 27 -6.98 -17.19 4.06
N ASN A 28 -7.99 -16.35 4.27
CA ASN A 28 -9.15 -16.66 5.11
C ASN A 28 -10.09 -17.70 4.44
N GLU A 29 -10.24 -17.68 3.12
CA GLU A 29 -10.98 -18.70 2.37
C GLU A 29 -10.29 -20.08 2.44
N VAL A 30 -8.96 -20.12 2.47
CA VAL A 30 -8.18 -21.34 2.77
C VAL A 30 -8.21 -21.66 4.28
N GLY A 31 -8.46 -20.66 5.12
CA GLY A 31 -8.41 -20.69 6.59
C GLY A 31 -9.72 -21.06 7.29
N GLY A 32 -10.81 -21.35 6.57
CA GLY A 32 -12.06 -21.84 7.16
C GLY A 32 -11.97 -23.19 7.89
N ASN A 33 -10.82 -23.88 7.81
CA ASN A 33 -10.55 -25.12 8.56
C ASN A 33 -9.06 -25.39 8.84
N PHE A 34 -8.19 -24.40 8.71
CA PHE A 34 -6.77 -24.55 9.05
C PHE A 34 -6.32 -23.36 9.89
N THR A 35 -6.60 -23.46 11.18
CA THR A 35 -5.82 -22.78 12.23
C THR A 35 -4.35 -22.85 11.87
N ALA A 36 -3.74 -21.66 11.81
CA ALA A 36 -2.34 -21.36 11.58
C ALA A 36 -1.36 -22.28 12.33
N GLN A 37 -1.16 -23.50 11.80
CA GLN A 37 -0.10 -24.40 12.19
C GLN A 37 0.69 -24.85 10.96
N TYR A 38 0.95 -23.91 10.04
CA TYR A 38 2.01 -24.09 9.07
C TYR A 38 3.34 -23.75 9.75
N GLY A 39 3.82 -24.69 10.56
CA GLY A 39 5.26 -24.80 10.83
C GLY A 39 5.94 -24.94 9.47
N LEU A 40 6.65 -23.88 9.07
CA LEU A 40 7.39 -23.75 7.81
C LEU A 40 8.42 -24.88 7.58
N GLU A 41 8.69 -25.70 8.59
CA GLU A 41 9.61 -26.84 8.54
C GLU A 41 8.97 -28.15 8.03
N ALA A 42 7.63 -28.31 8.10
CA ALA A 42 7.01 -29.63 7.89
C ALA A 42 6.64 -29.96 6.43
N ALA A 43 6.66 -28.96 5.54
CA ALA A 43 6.18 -29.12 4.16
C ALA A 43 7.29 -29.05 3.10
N MET A 44 8.57 -29.05 3.49
CA MET A 44 9.68 -29.06 2.53
C MET A 44 9.76 -30.44 1.85
N PRO A 45 9.50 -30.58 0.53
CA PRO A 45 10.01 -31.71 -0.20
C PRO A 45 11.53 -31.54 -0.23
N LYS A 46 12.27 -32.55 0.24
CA LYS A 46 13.73 -32.55 0.08
C LYS A 46 14.04 -32.37 -1.40
N ALA A 47 14.75 -31.28 -1.72
CA ALA A 47 15.05 -30.88 -3.09
C ALA A 47 15.78 -32.01 -3.83
N ALA A 48 15.05 -32.70 -4.69
CA ALA A 48 15.59 -33.66 -5.64
C ALA A 48 15.35 -33.13 -7.05
N GLY A 49 16.33 -32.37 -7.55
CA GLY A 49 16.62 -32.29 -8.98
C GLY A 49 15.87 -31.24 -9.80
N GLY A 50 16.67 -30.33 -10.38
CA GLY A 50 16.39 -29.70 -11.67
C GLY A 50 15.50 -28.46 -11.64
N HIS A 51 15.92 -27.43 -12.38
CA HIS A 51 15.18 -26.20 -12.69
C HIS A 51 13.79 -26.39 -13.36
N SER A 52 13.33 -27.64 -13.47
CA SER A 52 12.16 -28.09 -14.22
C SER A 52 10.98 -28.51 -13.36
N ASP A 53 11.08 -28.47 -12.03
CA ASP A 53 9.95 -28.80 -11.15
C ASP A 53 8.93 -27.64 -11.10
N PRO A 54 7.72 -27.79 -11.69
CA PRO A 54 6.71 -26.74 -11.69
C PRO A 54 6.25 -26.36 -10.29
N ILE A 55 6.37 -27.27 -9.31
CA ILE A 55 6.00 -27.02 -7.91
C ILE A 55 6.98 -26.06 -7.25
N TYR A 56 8.28 -26.25 -7.46
CA TYR A 56 9.31 -25.34 -6.96
C TYR A 56 9.20 -23.93 -7.56
N GLN A 57 8.87 -23.84 -8.86
CA GLN A 57 8.63 -22.55 -9.53
C GLN A 57 7.40 -21.84 -8.95
N GLU A 58 6.32 -22.57 -8.70
CA GLU A 58 5.11 -22.05 -8.07
C GLU A 58 5.37 -21.58 -6.62
N PHE A 59 6.15 -22.35 -5.85
CA PHE A 59 6.57 -21.96 -4.51
C PHE A 59 7.38 -20.65 -4.53
N SER A 60 8.40 -20.56 -5.39
CA SER A 60 9.23 -19.36 -5.55
C SER A 60 8.41 -18.15 -5.98
N ARG A 61 7.39 -18.35 -6.85
CA ARG A 61 6.45 -17.30 -7.28
C ARG A 61 5.63 -16.79 -6.10
N ARG A 62 5.09 -17.69 -5.28
CA ARG A 62 4.33 -17.34 -4.06
C ARG A 62 5.20 -16.59 -3.07
N GLU A 63 6.39 -17.07 -2.76
CA GLU A 63 7.32 -16.42 -1.82
C GLU A 63 7.65 -14.97 -2.23
N LYS A 64 7.96 -14.74 -3.50
CA LYS A 64 8.20 -13.39 -4.03
C LYS A 64 6.95 -12.50 -3.90
N ARG A 65 5.76 -13.06 -4.09
CA ARG A 65 4.50 -12.33 -3.92
C ARG A 65 4.28 -11.93 -2.46
N TRP A 66 4.57 -12.82 -1.51
CA TRP A 66 4.51 -12.54 -0.06
C TRP A 66 5.42 -11.38 0.33
N LYS A 67 6.68 -11.38 -0.12
CA LYS A 67 7.63 -10.28 0.14
C LYS A 67 7.07 -8.94 -0.35
N LYS A 68 6.56 -8.89 -1.59
CA LYS A 68 5.94 -7.67 -2.13
C LYS A 68 4.73 -7.18 -1.33
N ILE A 69 3.94 -8.09 -0.78
CA ILE A 69 2.76 -7.74 0.03
C ILE A 69 3.20 -7.12 1.35
N SER A 70 4.20 -7.70 2.00
CA SER A 70 4.82 -7.12 3.19
C SER A 70 5.33 -5.69 2.91
N ASP A 71 5.95 -5.47 1.74
CA ASP A 71 6.39 -4.13 1.34
C ASP A 71 5.21 -3.15 1.16
N TYR A 72 4.07 -3.62 0.62
CA TYR A 72 2.85 -2.82 0.50
C TYR A 72 2.27 -2.48 1.87
N GLU A 73 2.25 -3.43 2.82
CA GLU A 73 1.76 -3.18 4.18
C GLU A 73 2.61 -2.12 4.90
N GLN A 74 3.93 -2.18 4.77
CA GLN A 74 4.82 -1.15 5.31
C GLN A 74 4.52 0.22 4.72
N LYS A 75 4.38 0.30 3.39
CA LYS A 75 4.04 1.53 2.66
C LYS A 75 2.69 2.10 3.09
N ILE A 76 1.67 1.27 3.25
CA ILE A 76 0.34 1.67 3.72
C ILE A 76 0.44 2.21 5.15
N LYS A 77 1.14 1.50 6.03
CA LYS A 77 1.35 1.93 7.42
C LYS A 77 2.01 3.29 7.48
N MET A 78 3.03 3.54 6.67
CA MET A 78 3.67 4.86 6.59
C MET A 78 2.68 5.97 6.21
N VAL A 79 1.75 5.75 5.27
CA VAL A 79 0.73 6.76 4.96
C VAL A 79 -0.17 6.98 6.16
N GLN A 80 -0.68 5.91 6.77
CA GLN A 80 -1.60 5.96 7.92
C GLN A 80 -0.98 6.71 9.10
N ASP A 81 0.28 6.40 9.43
CA ASP A 81 1.04 7.04 10.49
C ASP A 81 1.18 8.55 10.23
N ASN A 82 1.12 9.03 8.98
CA ASN A 82 1.25 10.45 8.62
C ASN A 82 -0.08 11.19 8.42
N ILE A 83 -1.24 10.51 8.45
CA ILE A 83 -2.56 11.16 8.21
C ILE A 83 -2.82 12.27 9.23
N HIS A 84 -2.39 12.10 10.48
CA HIS A 84 -2.61 13.04 11.57
C HIS A 84 -1.94 14.42 11.36
N LEU A 85 -0.98 14.53 10.44
CA LEU A 85 -0.30 15.79 10.12
C LEU A 85 -1.21 16.75 9.32
N ILE A 86 -2.27 16.22 8.73
CA ILE A 86 -3.22 17.00 7.94
C ILE A 86 -4.35 17.44 8.85
N THR A 87 -4.29 18.70 9.27
CA THR A 87 -5.24 19.28 10.24
C THR A 87 -6.29 20.16 9.59
N VAL A 88 -6.13 20.52 8.31
CA VAL A 88 -7.04 21.42 7.61
C VAL A 88 -8.16 20.60 6.98
N ASP A 89 -9.42 20.85 7.35
CA ASP A 89 -10.60 20.09 6.88
C ASP A 89 -10.63 19.88 5.37
N ARG A 90 -10.36 20.94 4.59
CA ARG A 90 -10.33 20.86 3.12
C ARG A 90 -9.25 19.92 2.61
N GLU A 91 -8.09 19.90 3.24
CA GLU A 91 -6.98 19.00 2.88
C GLU A 91 -7.30 17.56 3.30
N ILE A 92 -7.98 17.37 4.44
CA ILE A 92 -8.43 16.05 4.92
C ILE A 92 -9.39 15.44 3.91
N GLU A 93 -10.39 16.20 3.43
CA GLU A 93 -11.33 15.73 2.40
C GLU A 93 -10.62 15.35 1.10
N VAL A 94 -9.69 16.19 0.62
CA VAL A 94 -8.91 15.88 -0.58
C VAL A 94 -8.06 14.63 -0.38
N LEU A 95 -7.40 14.49 0.77
CA LEU A 95 -6.64 13.30 1.11
C LEU A 95 -7.54 12.06 1.12
N HIS A 96 -8.70 12.12 1.76
CA HIS A 96 -9.66 11.01 1.82
C HIS A 96 -9.97 10.49 0.41
N TRP A 97 -10.38 11.38 -0.50
CA TRP A 97 -10.71 10.97 -1.87
C TRP A 97 -9.50 10.47 -2.68
N LEU A 98 -8.30 10.98 -2.40
CA LEU A 98 -7.07 10.45 -3.00
C LEU A 98 -6.79 9.01 -2.54
N LEU A 99 -6.98 8.71 -1.25
CA LEU A 99 -6.81 7.37 -0.70
C LEU A 99 -7.90 6.40 -1.21
N GLU A 100 -9.09 6.91 -1.51
CA GLU A 100 -10.17 6.19 -2.21
C GLU A 100 -9.91 6.02 -3.72
N GLY A 101 -8.76 6.48 -4.23
CA GLY A 101 -8.36 6.31 -5.62
C GLY A 101 -9.08 7.21 -6.62
N LYS A 102 -9.75 8.29 -6.16
CA LYS A 102 -10.38 9.27 -7.05
C LYS A 102 -9.33 10.14 -7.72
N SER A 103 -9.57 10.50 -8.98
CA SER A 103 -8.66 11.39 -9.72
C SER A 103 -8.78 12.83 -9.24
N LEU A 104 -7.68 13.60 -9.32
CA LEU A 104 -7.68 15.03 -8.96
C LEU A 104 -8.75 15.83 -9.70
N ARG A 105 -9.01 15.48 -10.97
CA ARG A 105 -10.09 16.08 -11.76
C ARG A 105 -11.46 15.80 -11.18
N TRP A 106 -11.70 14.55 -10.76
CA TRP A 106 -12.95 14.17 -10.12
C TRP A 106 -13.13 14.92 -8.79
N ILE A 107 -12.07 14.99 -7.97
CA ILE A 107 -12.09 15.68 -6.67
C ILE A 107 -12.33 17.19 -6.87
N GLY A 108 -11.62 17.81 -7.83
CA GLY A 108 -11.82 19.22 -8.17
C GLY A 108 -13.27 19.52 -8.56
N ASN A 109 -13.86 18.69 -9.42
CA ASN A 109 -15.27 18.82 -9.78
C ASN A 109 -16.21 18.61 -8.59
N HIS A 110 -15.94 17.59 -7.77
CA HIS A 110 -16.75 17.26 -6.59
C HIS A 110 -16.75 18.39 -5.55
N MET A 111 -15.61 19.06 -5.36
CA MET A 111 -15.44 20.16 -4.40
C MET A 111 -15.64 21.56 -5.00
N ALA A 112 -16.04 21.66 -6.27
CA ALA A 112 -16.14 22.92 -7.02
C ALA A 112 -14.85 23.76 -7.00
N LEU A 113 -13.69 23.10 -7.13
CA LEU A 113 -12.36 23.70 -7.18
C LEU A 113 -11.78 23.63 -8.59
N SER A 114 -10.99 24.64 -8.97
CA SER A 114 -10.24 24.59 -10.23
C SER A 114 -9.08 23.60 -10.17
N ASP A 115 -8.66 23.09 -11.33
CA ASP A 115 -7.53 22.15 -11.47
C ASP A 115 -6.25 22.68 -10.80
N ARG A 116 -6.00 23.99 -10.89
CA ARG A 116 -4.86 24.64 -10.23
C ARG A 116 -4.99 24.64 -8.72
N HIS A 117 -6.18 24.85 -8.19
CA HIS A 117 -6.41 24.90 -6.75
C HIS A 117 -6.26 23.50 -6.13
N ILE A 118 -6.86 22.47 -6.74
CA ILE A 118 -6.72 21.09 -6.26
C ILE A 118 -5.27 20.60 -6.35
N GLY A 119 -4.54 20.98 -7.40
CA GLY A 119 -3.10 20.71 -7.53
C GLY A 119 -2.30 21.28 -6.36
N ARG A 120 -2.55 22.54 -5.97
CA ARG A 120 -1.87 23.17 -4.82
C ARG A 120 -2.21 22.51 -3.49
N ILE A 121 -3.45 22.08 -3.30
CA ILE A 121 -3.85 21.33 -2.10
C ILE A 121 -3.08 20.01 -2.04
N LYS A 122 -3.05 19.25 -3.14
CA LYS A 122 -2.27 18.01 -3.25
C LYS A 122 -0.79 18.25 -2.91
N ASP A 123 -0.18 19.29 -3.45
CA ASP A 123 1.23 19.61 -3.21
C ASP A 123 1.48 20.00 -1.74
N THR A 124 0.50 20.63 -1.09
CA THR A 124 0.56 20.98 0.34
C THR A 124 0.47 19.72 1.21
N ILE A 125 -0.44 18.80 0.88
CA ILE A 125 -0.57 17.48 1.51
C ILE A 125 0.76 16.71 1.43
N ILE A 126 1.34 16.60 0.23
CA ILE A 126 2.61 15.90 0.00
C ILE A 126 3.74 16.51 0.83
N ARG A 127 3.82 17.85 0.86
CA ARG A 127 4.83 18.58 1.64
C ARG A 127 4.71 18.33 3.13
N LYS A 128 3.49 18.38 3.68
CA LYS A 128 3.20 18.09 5.10
C LYS A 128 3.61 16.67 5.47
N MET A 129 3.27 15.69 4.62
CA MET A 129 3.67 14.29 4.82
C MET A 129 5.20 14.08 4.70
N SER A 130 5.89 14.89 3.91
CA SER A 130 7.35 14.78 3.72
C SER A 130 8.16 15.24 4.93
N GLN A 131 7.71 16.27 5.64
CA GLN A 131 8.48 16.95 6.70
C GLN A 131 8.83 16.07 7.90
N MET A 132 8.07 15.00 8.16
CA MET A 132 8.37 14.09 9.28
C MET A 132 9.51 13.11 8.96
N SER A 133 9.73 12.80 7.69
CA SER A 133 10.80 11.89 7.29
C SER A 133 12.21 12.46 7.49
N ASP A 134 12.35 13.79 7.56
CA ASP A 134 13.62 14.47 7.89
C ASP A 134 13.78 14.68 9.41
N THR A 135 12.71 14.53 10.20
CA THR A 135 12.73 14.79 11.65
C THR A 135 13.09 13.54 12.47
N SER A 136 12.85 12.34 11.95
CA SER A 136 13.26 11.08 12.59
C SER A 136 14.75 10.73 12.44
N GLU A 137 15.55 11.56 11.75
CA GLU A 137 17.00 11.40 11.58
C GLU A 137 17.84 12.40 12.41
N LYS A 138 17.25 13.11 13.38
CA LYS A 138 17.96 13.99 14.33
C LYS A 138 17.69 13.58 15.77
#